data_AF-A0A368GVE5-F1
#
_entry.id   AF-A0A368GVE5-F1
#
_cell.length_a   1.000
_cell.length_b   1.000
_cell.length_c   1.000
_cell.angle_alpha   90.00
_cell.angle_beta   90.00
_cell.angle_gamma   90.00
#
_symmetry.space_group_name_H-M   'P 1'
#
loop_
_entity.id
_entity.type
_entity.pdbx_description
1 polymer ?
#
loop_
_entity_poly.entity_id
_entity_poly.type
_entity_poly.pdbx_seq_one_letter_code
_entity_poly.pdbx_strand_id
1 'polypeptide(L)'
;MLDLEKNKQLMEKLMQVITKLIAKELYLFSVFKARENQSMAEIINVVVHNYELDRNLLRITCAKGGEEFAPAKAFPDLKEKLREVLHAVLSSCSVPVLQLVQVVDQIMKAFADSDVRPPFPLRCCGDDIFNIYSILRDFNYHYLTIGEIIQSKLQGLQPCFASLNADHLRELEEFLGPFQETFESLAQEQPNFHKVLPEWYALMHECHPSSEEISPLLRELKTKASELLVREQSTTITVEHRIAAIFNPRHNRKLNLICTDHER
;
A
#
# COMPACT_ATOMS: atom_id res chain seq x y z
N MET A 1 2.90 -42.66 7.88
CA MET A 1 4.34 -42.69 8.22
C MET A 1 5.25 -42.42 7.02
N LEU A 2 4.93 -42.84 5.78
CA LEU A 2 5.76 -42.57 4.59
C LEU A 2 5.80 -41.09 4.10
N ASP A 3 4.89 -40.22 4.56
CA ASP A 3 4.87 -38.80 4.17
C ASP A 3 5.75 -37.88 5.03
N LEU A 4 6.11 -38.29 6.25
CA LEU A 4 6.93 -37.45 7.14
C LEU A 4 8.40 -37.42 6.69
N GLU A 5 8.93 -38.56 6.23
CA GLU A 5 10.31 -38.68 5.76
C GLU A 5 10.51 -37.95 4.41
N LYS A 6 9.50 -37.96 3.53
CA LYS A 6 9.49 -37.18 2.28
C LYS A 6 9.50 -35.67 2.55
N ASN A 7 8.72 -35.20 3.52
CA ASN A 7 8.72 -33.78 3.92
C ASN A 7 10.03 -33.33 4.56
N LYS A 8 10.69 -34.21 5.31
CA LYS A 8 12.00 -33.94 5.93
C LYS A 8 13.11 -33.81 4.89
N GLN A 9 13.15 -34.70 3.89
CA GLN A 9 14.07 -34.59 2.76
C GLN A 9 13.79 -33.39 1.84
N LEU A 10 12.53 -32.97 1.71
CA LEU A 10 12.16 -31.78 0.94
C LEU A 10 12.63 -30.49 1.64
N MET A 11 12.48 -30.42 2.97
CA MET A 11 12.96 -29.31 3.81
C MET A 11 14.49 -29.21 3.83
N GLU A 12 15.21 -30.33 3.88
CA GLU A 12 16.69 -30.32 3.79
C GLU A 12 17.19 -29.88 2.41
N LYS A 13 16.47 -30.23 1.33
CA LYS A 13 16.76 -29.73 -0.02
C LYS A 13 16.41 -28.24 -0.19
N LEU A 14 15.33 -27.75 0.41
CA LEU A 14 14.96 -26.33 0.44
C LEU A 14 15.98 -25.50 1.23
N MET A 15 16.44 -26.03 2.36
CA MET A 15 17.52 -25.45 3.15
C MET A 15 18.82 -25.36 2.32
N GLN A 16 19.22 -26.42 1.61
CA GLN A 16 20.41 -26.38 0.74
C GLN A 16 20.28 -25.47 -0.49
N VAL A 17 19.06 -25.27 -1.02
CA VAL A 17 18.78 -24.35 -2.15
C VAL A 17 18.82 -22.89 -1.71
N ILE A 18 18.41 -22.56 -0.48
CA ILE A 18 18.63 -21.22 0.12
C ILE A 18 20.11 -21.01 0.46
N THR A 19 20.81 -22.04 0.93
CA THR A 19 22.25 -21.97 1.25
C THR A 19 23.14 -21.81 0.01
N LYS A 20 22.62 -22.07 -1.20
CA LYS A 20 23.34 -21.85 -2.45
C LYS A 20 22.82 -20.63 -3.20
N LEU A 21 23.70 -19.64 -3.30
CA LEU A 21 23.95 -18.98 -4.58
C LEU A 21 22.91 -17.97 -5.03
N ILE A 22 22.44 -17.21 -4.05
CA ILE A 22 22.59 -15.75 -4.10
C ILE A 22 24.10 -15.40 -4.23
N ALA A 23 24.76 -15.85 -5.31
CA ALA A 23 26.20 -15.80 -5.48
C ALA A 23 26.66 -14.59 -6.29
N LYS A 24 25.77 -13.62 -6.58
CA LYS A 24 26.17 -12.42 -7.30
C LYS A 24 25.38 -11.13 -7.05
N GLU A 25 24.35 -11.13 -6.21
CA GLU A 25 23.66 -9.91 -5.74
C GLU A 25 22.80 -10.33 -4.53
N LEU A 26 23.19 -9.91 -3.32
CA LEU A 26 22.74 -10.54 -2.08
C LEU A 26 21.38 -10.04 -1.57
N TYR A 27 20.28 -10.70 -1.95
CA TYR A 27 18.95 -10.52 -1.37
C TYR A 27 18.61 -11.65 -0.38
N LEU A 28 18.77 -11.39 0.92
CA LEU A 28 18.36 -12.33 1.96
C LEU A 28 16.85 -12.23 2.19
N PHE A 29 16.08 -13.18 1.67
CA PHE A 29 14.68 -13.37 2.05
C PHE A 29 14.62 -14.36 3.22
N SER A 30 14.45 -13.86 4.44
CA SER A 30 14.34 -14.68 5.64
C SER A 30 13.38 -14.04 6.63
N VAL A 31 12.49 -14.86 7.22
CA VAL A 31 11.56 -14.43 8.25
C VAL A 31 12.19 -14.67 9.61
N PHE A 32 12.49 -13.60 10.34
CA PHE A 32 13.08 -13.68 11.68
C PHE A 32 11.99 -13.57 12.74
N LYS A 33 11.87 -14.60 13.59
CA LYS A 33 10.94 -14.57 14.71
C LYS A 33 11.50 -13.67 15.82
N ALA A 34 10.86 -12.52 16.04
CA ALA A 34 11.17 -11.66 17.17
C ALA A 34 10.81 -12.35 18.49
N ARG A 35 11.63 -12.15 19.53
CA ARG A 35 11.23 -12.48 20.92
C ARG A 35 10.34 -11.38 21.49
N GLU A 36 9.48 -11.72 22.43
CA GLU A 36 8.71 -10.72 23.19
C GLU A 36 9.68 -9.72 23.83
N ASN A 37 9.52 -8.44 23.52
CA ASN A 37 10.37 -7.29 23.94
C ASN A 37 11.71 -7.08 23.22
N GLN A 38 11.99 -7.74 22.10
CA GLN A 38 13.14 -7.36 21.26
C GLN A 38 12.82 -6.14 20.39
N SER A 39 13.73 -5.17 20.39
CA SER A 39 13.74 -4.04 19.46
C SER A 39 14.17 -4.45 18.05
N MET A 40 13.79 -3.65 17.04
CA MET A 40 14.19 -3.90 15.66
C MET A 40 15.71 -3.84 15.49
N ALA A 41 16.37 -2.90 16.17
CA ALA A 41 17.83 -2.79 16.18
C ALA A 41 18.50 -4.07 16.72
N GLU A 42 17.98 -4.66 17.80
CA GLU A 42 18.50 -5.92 18.34
C GLU A 42 18.32 -7.10 17.38
N ILE A 43 17.18 -7.19 16.70
CA ILE A 43 16.94 -8.21 15.67
C ILE A 43 17.96 -8.07 14.55
N ILE A 44 18.14 -6.86 14.03
CA ILE A 44 19.11 -6.57 12.97
C ILE A 44 20.54 -6.90 13.44
N ASN A 45 20.89 -6.57 14.70
CA ASN A 45 22.19 -6.91 15.27
C ASN A 45 22.46 -8.42 15.25
N VAL A 46 21.45 -9.23 15.60
CA VAL A 46 21.54 -10.70 15.56
C VAL A 46 21.69 -11.20 14.12
N VAL A 47 20.94 -10.65 13.17
CA VAL A 47 21.06 -11.03 11.75
C VAL A 47 22.44 -10.67 11.22
N VAL A 48 22.89 -9.44 11.43
CA VAL A 48 24.22 -8.98 11.03
C VAL A 48 25.32 -9.87 11.60
N HIS A 49 25.22 -10.24 12.88
CA HIS A 49 26.19 -11.12 13.51
C HIS A 49 26.15 -12.55 12.95
N ASN A 50 24.97 -13.15 12.84
CA ASN A 50 24.82 -14.55 12.40
C ASN A 50 25.22 -14.77 10.93
N TYR A 51 25.07 -13.75 10.09
CA TYR A 51 25.40 -13.81 8.67
C TYR A 51 26.68 -13.05 8.30
N GLU A 52 27.44 -12.58 9.31
CA GLU A 52 28.70 -11.84 9.13
C GLU A 52 28.59 -10.66 8.14
N LEU A 53 27.47 -9.93 8.19
CA LEU A 53 27.19 -8.83 7.26
C LEU A 53 27.95 -7.56 7.65
N ASP A 54 28.38 -6.78 6.66
CA ASP A 54 28.89 -5.42 6.91
C ASP A 54 27.72 -4.43 7.09
N ARG A 55 27.64 -3.83 8.28
CA ARG A 55 26.61 -2.82 8.60
C ARG A 55 26.64 -1.61 7.69
N ASN A 56 27.81 -1.22 7.18
CA ASN A 56 27.94 -0.04 6.32
C ASN A 56 27.26 -0.25 4.95
N LEU A 57 27.17 -1.51 4.52
CA LEU A 57 26.53 -1.91 3.26
C LEU A 57 25.05 -2.22 3.44
N LEU A 58 24.57 -2.32 4.68
CA LEU A 58 23.17 -2.65 4.97
C LEU A 58 22.24 -1.49 4.59
N ARG A 59 21.13 -1.84 3.96
CA ARG A 59 20.06 -0.94 3.52
C ARG A 59 18.76 -1.46 4.12
N ILE A 60 18.12 -0.67 4.97
CA ILE A 60 16.96 -1.09 5.75
C ILE A 60 15.76 -0.25 5.32
N THR A 61 14.64 -0.88 5.03
CA THR A 61 13.36 -0.19 4.82
C THR A 61 12.53 -0.33 6.10
N CYS A 62 12.06 0.78 6.66
CA CYS A 62 11.32 0.76 7.92
C CYS A 62 10.26 1.85 7.99
N ALA A 63 9.18 1.58 8.73
CA ALA A 63 8.07 2.50 8.93
C ALA A 63 8.40 3.69 9.87
N LYS A 64 9.41 3.52 10.74
CA LYS A 64 9.82 4.53 11.74
C LYS A 64 11.21 5.07 11.41
N GLY A 65 11.53 6.24 11.96
CA GLY A 65 12.84 6.89 11.78
C GLY A 65 14.00 5.92 12.09
N GLY A 66 14.98 5.87 11.19
CA GLY A 66 16.02 4.84 11.21
C GLY A 66 17.35 5.24 11.85
N GLU A 67 17.35 6.29 12.69
CA GLU A 67 18.55 6.75 13.40
C GLU A 67 19.14 5.66 14.30
N GLU A 68 18.29 4.77 14.83
CA GLU A 68 18.69 3.62 15.65
C GLU A 68 19.50 2.56 14.90
N PHE A 69 19.53 2.60 13.57
CA PHE A 69 20.23 1.61 12.75
C PHE A 69 21.65 2.01 12.35
N ALA A 70 22.13 3.19 12.75
CA ALA A 70 23.47 3.65 12.39
C ALA A 70 24.56 2.59 12.75
N PRO A 71 25.53 2.34 11.85
CA PRO A 71 25.84 3.06 10.61
C PRO A 71 25.05 2.59 9.37
N ALA A 72 24.12 1.63 9.50
CA ALA A 72 23.31 1.19 8.37
C ALA A 72 22.39 2.31 7.88
N LYS A 73 22.17 2.36 6.56
CA LYS A 73 21.31 3.38 5.96
C LYS A 73 19.86 2.90 5.94
N ALA A 74 18.97 3.71 6.51
CA ALA A 74 17.54 3.44 6.54
C ALA A 74 16.79 4.26 5.48
N PHE A 75 15.74 3.66 4.94
CA PHE A 75 14.83 4.24 3.95
C PHE A 75 13.40 4.15 4.48
N PRO A 76 12.56 5.15 4.18
CA PRO A 76 11.16 5.08 4.55
C PRO A 76 10.48 3.90 3.86
N ASP A 77 9.59 3.22 4.57
CA ASP A 77 8.65 2.30 3.94
C ASP A 77 7.61 3.10 3.16
N LEU A 78 7.73 3.06 1.84
CA LEU A 78 6.85 3.77 0.91
C LEU A 78 5.39 3.30 1.02
N LYS A 79 5.14 2.04 1.40
CA LYS A 79 3.77 1.55 1.58
C LYS A 79 3.12 2.18 2.80
N GLU A 80 3.85 2.23 3.91
CA GLU A 80 3.38 2.91 5.12
C GLU A 80 3.23 4.41 4.86
N LYS A 81 4.18 5.04 4.15
CA LYS A 81 4.07 6.45 3.79
C LYS A 81 2.84 6.76 2.93
N LEU A 82 2.51 5.92 1.95
CA LEU A 82 1.28 6.08 1.15
C LEU A 82 0.02 5.94 2.03
N ARG A 83 0.01 5.02 3.01
CA ARG A 83 -1.10 4.91 3.97
C ARG A 83 -1.23 6.15 4.85
N GLU A 84 -0.11 6.68 5.35
CA GLU A 84 -0.08 7.92 6.14
C GLU A 84 -0.67 9.10 5.36
N VAL A 85 -0.20 9.30 4.12
CA VAL A 85 -0.69 10.37 3.23
C VAL A 85 -2.20 10.21 3.00
N LEU A 86 -2.63 9.01 2.62
CA LEU A 86 -4.03 8.76 2.29
C LEU A 86 -4.94 8.94 3.51
N HIS A 87 -4.55 8.41 4.67
CA HIS A 87 -5.30 8.61 5.92
C HIS A 87 -5.37 10.09 6.33
N ALA A 88 -4.29 10.84 6.19
CA ALA A 88 -4.27 12.27 6.47
C ALA A 88 -5.20 13.07 5.54
N VAL A 89 -5.24 12.74 4.25
CA VAL A 89 -6.17 13.36 3.29
C VAL A 89 -7.62 13.08 3.70
N LEU A 90 -7.97 11.79 3.83
CA LEU A 90 -9.35 11.36 4.08
C LEU A 90 -9.89 11.82 5.43
N SER A 91 -9.05 11.89 6.46
CA SER A 91 -9.44 12.38 7.79
C SER A 91 -9.66 13.90 7.85
N SER A 92 -9.15 14.65 6.86
CA SER A 92 -9.21 16.11 6.82
C SER A 92 -10.26 16.67 5.86
N CYS A 93 -11.03 15.80 5.19
CA CYS A 93 -12.09 16.19 4.26
C CYS A 93 -13.34 16.71 4.98
N SER A 94 -14.04 17.64 4.32
CA SER A 94 -15.31 18.19 4.81
C SER A 94 -16.42 17.14 4.92
N VAL A 95 -16.49 16.22 3.94
CA VAL A 95 -17.33 15.03 3.97
C VAL A 95 -16.62 13.94 4.79
N PRO A 96 -17.31 13.24 5.72
CA PRO A 96 -16.70 12.20 6.55
C PRO A 96 -16.48 10.90 5.75
N VAL A 97 -15.56 10.93 4.78
CA VAL A 97 -15.27 9.81 3.87
C VAL A 97 -14.81 8.55 4.61
N LEU A 98 -14.05 8.68 5.68
CA LEU A 98 -13.67 7.53 6.52
C LEU A 98 -14.90 6.85 7.16
N GLN A 99 -15.93 7.62 7.51
CA GLN A 99 -17.19 7.05 8.00
C GLN A 99 -17.93 6.29 6.89
N LEU A 100 -17.92 6.79 5.65
CA LEU A 100 -18.51 6.09 4.50
C LEU A 100 -17.84 4.73 4.28
N VAL A 101 -16.51 4.70 4.33
CA VAL A 101 -15.69 3.47 4.24
C VAL A 101 -16.06 2.50 5.36
N GLN A 102 -16.18 2.98 6.60
CA GLN A 102 -16.59 2.16 7.74
C GLN A 102 -18.01 1.59 7.60
N VAL A 103 -18.96 2.35 7.04
CA VAL A 103 -20.32 1.86 6.81
C VAL A 103 -20.33 0.79 5.73
N VAL A 104 -19.57 0.96 4.64
CA VAL A 104 -19.41 -0.10 3.62
C VAL A 104 -18.83 -1.36 4.25
N ASP A 105 -17.77 -1.23 5.05
CA ASP A 105 -17.17 -2.37 5.78
C ASP A 105 -18.18 -3.07 6.71
N GLN A 106 -18.94 -2.31 7.49
CA GLN A 106 -19.98 -2.84 8.38
C GLN A 106 -21.08 -3.59 7.62
N ILE A 107 -21.51 -3.07 6.47
CA ILE A 107 -22.48 -3.75 5.61
C ILE A 107 -21.88 -5.08 5.14
N MET A 108 -20.65 -5.09 4.64
CA MET A 108 -20.02 -6.32 4.15
C MET A 108 -19.78 -7.35 5.24
N LYS A 109 -19.40 -6.92 6.46
CA LYS A 109 -19.33 -7.79 7.64
C LYS A 109 -20.69 -8.40 7.97
N ALA A 110 -21.76 -7.62 7.94
CA ALA A 110 -23.11 -8.11 8.22
C ALA A 110 -23.60 -9.13 7.17
N PHE A 111 -23.20 -8.99 5.90
CA PHE A 111 -23.43 -10.02 4.87
C PHE A 111 -22.75 -11.34 5.24
N ALA A 112 -21.49 -11.29 5.69
CA ALA A 112 -20.74 -12.47 6.11
C ALA A 112 -21.35 -13.11 7.37
N ASP A 113 -21.69 -12.31 8.39
CA ASP A 113 -22.24 -12.78 9.66
C ASP A 113 -23.63 -13.40 9.51
N SER A 114 -24.40 -12.93 8.52
CA SER A 114 -25.76 -13.41 8.24
C SER A 114 -25.81 -14.55 7.22
N ASP A 115 -24.65 -15.08 6.77
CA ASP A 115 -24.51 -16.08 5.71
C ASP A 115 -25.27 -15.68 4.41
N VAL A 116 -25.35 -14.38 4.13
CA VAL A 116 -25.94 -13.84 2.92
C VAL A 116 -24.82 -13.56 1.92
N ARG A 117 -24.81 -14.30 0.82
CA ARG A 117 -23.81 -14.12 -0.23
C ARG A 117 -24.01 -12.79 -0.97
N PRO A 118 -23.01 -11.88 -0.99
CA PRO A 118 -23.06 -10.68 -1.80
C PRO A 118 -22.85 -11.01 -3.29
N PRO A 119 -23.11 -10.05 -4.21
CA PRO A 119 -22.97 -10.27 -5.65
C PRO A 119 -21.52 -10.44 -6.13
N PHE A 120 -20.54 -10.30 -5.23
CA PHE A 120 -19.11 -10.47 -5.49
C PHE A 120 -18.45 -11.27 -4.36
N PRO A 121 -17.23 -11.83 -4.57
CA PRO A 121 -16.52 -12.58 -3.54
C PRO A 121 -16.19 -11.69 -2.34
N LEU A 122 -16.62 -12.10 -1.14
CA LEU A 122 -16.20 -11.48 0.12
C LEU A 122 -14.70 -11.64 0.29
N ARG A 123 -13.98 -10.52 0.30
CA ARG A 123 -12.58 -10.45 0.74
C ARG A 123 -12.57 -10.15 2.23
N CYS A 124 -11.53 -10.59 2.94
CA CYS A 124 -11.37 -10.23 4.34
C CYS A 124 -11.26 -8.71 4.45
N CYS A 125 -12.25 -8.10 5.11
CA CYS A 125 -12.15 -6.71 5.51
C CYS A 125 -11.06 -6.56 6.57
N GLY A 126 -10.24 -5.54 6.45
CA GLY A 126 -9.24 -5.20 7.45
C GLY A 126 -9.06 -3.70 7.53
N ASP A 127 -8.30 -3.25 8.52
CA ASP A 127 -8.05 -1.82 8.77
C ASP A 127 -7.19 -1.16 7.69
N ASP A 128 -6.65 -1.95 6.74
CA ASP A 128 -5.85 -1.43 5.62
C ASP A 128 -6.77 -0.89 4.51
N ILE A 129 -6.66 0.42 4.27
CA ILE A 129 -7.48 1.13 3.29
C ILE A 129 -7.33 0.60 1.86
N PHE A 130 -6.17 0.06 1.51
CA PHE A 130 -5.92 -0.56 0.21
C PHE A 130 -6.69 -1.90 0.05
N ASN A 131 -6.97 -2.61 1.15
CA ASN A 131 -7.86 -3.76 1.09
C ASN A 131 -9.31 -3.32 0.84
N ILE A 132 -9.72 -2.20 1.45
CA ILE A 132 -11.07 -1.67 1.33
C ILE A 132 -11.34 -1.11 -0.08
N TYR A 133 -10.34 -0.57 -0.79
CA TYR A 133 -10.52 -0.11 -2.17
C TYR A 133 -11.15 -1.18 -3.08
N SER A 134 -10.66 -2.41 -3.01
CA SER A 134 -11.20 -3.51 -3.83
C SER A 134 -12.66 -3.82 -3.50
N ILE A 135 -13.03 -3.71 -2.22
CA ILE A 135 -14.41 -3.90 -1.74
C ILE A 135 -15.28 -2.73 -2.21
N LEU A 136 -14.80 -1.50 -2.09
CA LEU A 136 -15.51 -0.28 -2.50
C LEU A 136 -15.84 -0.32 -3.99
N ARG A 137 -14.87 -0.68 -4.84
CA ARG A 137 -15.06 -0.81 -6.29
C ARG A 137 -16.17 -1.81 -6.63
N ASP A 138 -16.11 -3.01 -6.05
CA ASP A 138 -17.11 -4.05 -6.30
C ASP A 138 -18.48 -3.64 -5.70
N PHE A 139 -18.48 -2.95 -4.56
CA PHE A 139 -19.68 -2.40 -3.91
C PHE A 139 -20.37 -1.35 -4.78
N ASN A 140 -19.62 -0.40 -5.33
CA ASN A 140 -20.14 0.63 -6.23
C ASN A 140 -20.71 0.04 -7.53
N TYR A 141 -20.01 -0.93 -8.11
CA TYR A 141 -20.48 -1.63 -9.31
C TYR A 141 -21.81 -2.35 -9.08
N HIS A 142 -22.00 -2.93 -7.89
CA HIS A 142 -23.20 -3.67 -7.52
C HIS A 142 -24.17 -2.90 -6.61
N TYR A 143 -24.06 -1.56 -6.50
CA TYR A 143 -24.77 -0.76 -5.52
C TYR A 143 -26.29 -1.02 -5.48
N LEU A 144 -26.93 -1.07 -6.65
CA LEU A 144 -28.37 -1.33 -6.77
C LEU A 144 -28.74 -2.74 -6.29
N THR A 145 -28.00 -3.76 -6.74
CA THR A 145 -28.23 -5.15 -6.34
C THR A 145 -28.02 -5.36 -4.84
N ILE A 146 -27.03 -4.68 -4.25
CA ILE A 146 -26.82 -4.69 -2.79
C ILE A 146 -28.05 -4.10 -2.09
N GLY A 147 -28.58 -2.99 -2.59
CA GLY A 147 -29.81 -2.38 -2.09
C GLY A 147 -31.02 -3.35 -2.11
N GLU A 148 -31.20 -4.08 -3.21
CA GLU A 148 -32.26 -5.09 -3.35
C GLU A 148 -32.09 -6.26 -2.35
N ILE A 149 -30.85 -6.72 -2.14
CA ILE A 149 -30.54 -7.77 -1.17
C ILE A 149 -30.81 -7.26 0.26
N ILE A 150 -30.40 -6.04 0.58
CA ILE A 150 -30.65 -5.43 1.89
C ILE A 150 -32.15 -5.28 2.14
N GLN A 151 -32.93 -4.87 1.14
CA GLN A 151 -34.39 -4.75 1.26
C GLN A 151 -35.08 -6.09 1.47
N SER A 152 -34.59 -7.16 0.85
CA SER A 152 -35.23 -8.47 0.90
C SER A 152 -34.77 -9.36 2.06
N LYS A 153 -33.48 -9.31 2.42
CA LYS A 153 -32.85 -10.28 3.36
C LYS A 153 -32.23 -9.63 4.60
N LEU A 154 -31.76 -8.39 4.51
CA LEU A 154 -31.00 -7.73 5.59
C LEU A 154 -31.62 -6.38 5.96
N GLN A 155 -32.92 -6.35 6.22
CA GLN A 155 -33.69 -5.11 6.43
C GLN A 155 -33.13 -4.25 7.57
N GLY A 156 -32.48 -4.85 8.56
CA GLY A 156 -31.79 -4.13 9.65
C GLY A 156 -30.66 -3.20 9.18
N LEU A 157 -30.09 -3.43 7.99
CA LEU A 157 -29.05 -2.58 7.40
C LEU A 157 -29.60 -1.43 6.56
N GLN A 158 -30.91 -1.32 6.37
CA GLN A 158 -31.53 -0.25 5.58
C GLN A 158 -31.12 1.16 6.04
N PRO A 159 -31.09 1.48 7.35
CA PRO A 159 -30.64 2.80 7.80
C PRO A 159 -29.17 3.08 7.44
N CYS A 160 -28.31 2.07 7.57
CA CYS A 160 -26.89 2.16 7.21
C CYS A 160 -26.73 2.40 5.70
N PHE A 161 -27.41 1.61 4.87
CA PHE A 161 -27.34 1.76 3.42
C PHE A 161 -27.92 3.09 2.93
N ALA A 162 -29.03 3.56 3.52
CA ALA A 162 -29.62 4.85 3.18
C ALA A 162 -28.76 6.06 3.61
N SER A 163 -27.86 5.88 4.58
CA SER A 163 -26.91 6.92 5.00
C SER A 163 -25.76 7.12 4.01
N LEU A 164 -25.54 6.17 3.10
CA LEU A 164 -24.52 6.26 2.06
C LEU A 164 -24.97 7.18 0.94
N ASN A 165 -24.06 8.04 0.49
CA ASN A 165 -24.23 8.81 -0.73
C ASN A 165 -23.47 8.10 -1.86
N ALA A 166 -24.20 7.59 -2.85
CA ALA A 166 -23.64 6.84 -3.97
C ALA A 166 -22.63 7.64 -4.81
N ASP A 167 -22.86 8.94 -4.98
CA ASP A 167 -21.95 9.80 -5.74
C ASP A 167 -20.64 10.01 -4.96
N HIS A 168 -20.72 10.26 -3.65
CA HIS A 168 -19.52 10.34 -2.82
C HIS A 168 -18.71 9.03 -2.79
N LEU A 169 -19.38 7.87 -2.83
CA LEU A 169 -18.67 6.58 -2.88
C LEU A 169 -17.96 6.36 -4.22
N ARG A 170 -18.56 6.80 -5.34
CA ARG A 170 -17.91 6.75 -6.67
C ARG A 170 -16.73 7.70 -6.75
N GLU A 171 -16.89 8.93 -6.27
CA GLU A 171 -15.81 9.91 -6.19
C GLU A 171 -14.64 9.40 -5.33
N LEU A 172 -14.95 8.72 -4.22
CA LEU A 172 -13.94 8.11 -3.37
C LEU A 172 -13.22 6.95 -4.07
N GLU A 173 -13.93 6.09 -4.79
CA GLU A 173 -13.31 5.03 -5.59
C GLU A 173 -12.38 5.61 -6.66
N GLU A 174 -12.84 6.63 -7.40
CA GLU A 174 -12.04 7.31 -8.41
C GLU A 174 -10.76 7.90 -7.81
N PHE A 175 -10.88 8.56 -6.65
CA PHE A 175 -9.73 9.13 -5.95
C PHE A 175 -8.74 8.08 -5.44
N LEU A 176 -9.22 6.93 -4.96
CA LEU A 176 -8.39 5.87 -4.40
C LEU A 176 -7.64 5.06 -5.47
N GLY A 177 -8.15 5.03 -6.71
CA GLY A 177 -7.57 4.26 -7.82
C GLY A 177 -6.06 4.50 -8.02
N PRO A 178 -5.62 5.75 -8.25
CA PRO A 178 -4.19 6.07 -8.42
C PRO A 178 -3.31 5.66 -7.24
N PHE A 179 -3.81 5.78 -6.01
CA PHE A 179 -3.10 5.33 -4.81
C PHE A 179 -2.95 3.80 -4.80
N GLN A 180 -4.00 3.05 -5.15
CA GLN A 180 -3.94 1.59 -5.25
C GLN A 180 -2.93 1.15 -6.31
N GLU A 181 -2.96 1.75 -7.50
CA GLU A 181 -2.04 1.42 -8.59
C GLU A 181 -0.59 1.68 -8.20
N THR A 182 -0.33 2.82 -7.54
CA THR A 182 0.99 3.17 -6.99
C THR A 182 1.43 2.15 -5.95
N PHE A 183 0.54 1.79 -5.02
CA PHE A 183 0.81 0.81 -3.96
C PHE A 183 1.16 -0.57 -4.53
N GLU A 184 0.42 -1.04 -5.52
CA GLU A 184 0.66 -2.32 -6.19
C GLU A 184 1.95 -2.31 -7.01
N SER A 185 2.22 -1.24 -7.75
CA SER A 185 3.48 -1.07 -8.50
C SER A 185 4.70 -1.12 -7.56
N LEU A 186 4.60 -0.46 -6.41
CA LEU A 186 5.62 -0.46 -5.36
C LEU A 186 5.60 -1.72 -4.48
N ALA A 187 4.64 -2.63 -4.66
CA ALA A 187 4.67 -3.94 -4.01
C ALA A 187 5.44 -4.99 -4.82
N GLN A 188 5.56 -4.79 -6.14
CA GLN A 188 6.19 -5.73 -7.06
C GLN A 188 7.72 -5.59 -7.11
N GLU A 189 8.41 -6.73 -7.16
CA GLU A 189 9.85 -6.85 -7.49
C GLU A 189 10.78 -5.99 -6.62
N GLN A 190 11.08 -6.46 -5.40
CA GLN A 190 11.97 -5.78 -4.47
C GLN A 190 13.45 -6.08 -4.78
N PRO A 191 14.36 -5.09 -4.68
CA PRO A 191 14.15 -3.69 -4.32
C PRO A 191 13.72 -2.86 -5.53
N ASN A 192 12.72 -2.00 -5.32
CA ASN A 192 12.11 -1.22 -6.39
C ASN A 192 12.41 0.28 -6.30
N PHE A 193 13.60 0.64 -5.83
CA PHE A 193 14.04 2.03 -5.67
C PHE A 193 13.89 2.85 -6.97
N HIS A 194 14.09 2.21 -8.11
CA HIS A 194 13.97 2.79 -9.44
C HIS A 194 12.52 3.15 -9.84
N LYS A 195 11.51 2.59 -9.15
CA LYS A 195 10.07 2.88 -9.34
C LYS A 195 9.60 4.02 -8.43
N VAL A 196 10.24 4.23 -7.27
CA VAL A 196 9.78 5.21 -6.27
C VAL A 196 9.57 6.61 -6.84
N LEU A 197 10.59 7.16 -7.53
CA LEU A 197 10.51 8.50 -8.13
C LEU A 197 9.40 8.62 -9.20
N PRO A 198 9.36 7.78 -10.25
CA PRO A 198 8.33 7.92 -11.30
C PRO A 198 6.91 7.66 -10.77
N GLU A 199 6.71 6.70 -9.86
CA GLU A 199 5.39 6.40 -9.31
C GLU A 199 4.89 7.53 -8.40
N TRP A 200 5.76 8.12 -7.57
CA TRP A 200 5.39 9.27 -6.74
C TRP A 200 4.96 10.47 -7.59
N TYR A 201 5.71 10.75 -8.64
CA TYR A 201 5.37 11.84 -9.55
C TYR A 201 4.10 11.57 -10.34
N ALA A 202 3.90 10.36 -10.83
CA ALA A 202 2.64 9.98 -11.50
C ALA A 202 1.45 10.22 -10.56
N LEU A 203 1.55 9.81 -9.29
CA LEU A 203 0.52 10.03 -8.29
C LEU A 203 0.26 11.53 -8.03
N MET A 204 1.32 12.36 -7.99
CA MET A 204 1.17 13.82 -7.89
C MET A 204 0.40 14.41 -9.07
N HIS A 205 0.63 13.93 -10.29
CA HIS A 205 -0.10 14.36 -11.48
C HIS A 205 -1.56 13.95 -11.46
N GLU A 206 -1.87 12.71 -11.09
CA GLU A 206 -3.25 12.20 -10.97
C GLU A 206 -4.06 12.97 -9.90
N CYS A 207 -3.38 13.40 -8.84
CA CYS A 207 -3.96 14.22 -7.77
C CYS A 207 -4.00 15.71 -8.10
N HIS A 208 -3.38 16.18 -9.18
CA HIS A 208 -3.40 17.59 -9.51
C HIS A 208 -4.83 18.00 -9.91
N PRO A 209 -5.43 19.02 -9.27
CA PRO A 209 -6.76 19.48 -9.65
C PRO A 209 -6.68 20.17 -11.03
N SER A 210 -7.02 19.46 -12.10
CA SER A 210 -7.17 20.04 -13.42
C SER A 210 -8.41 20.94 -13.47
N SER A 211 -8.45 21.89 -14.40
CA SER A 211 -9.54 22.88 -14.54
C SER A 211 -10.85 22.30 -15.10
N GLU A 212 -10.97 20.98 -15.22
CA GLU A 212 -12.20 20.34 -15.69
C GLU A 212 -13.27 20.33 -14.59
N GLU A 213 -14.53 20.11 -14.97
CA GLU A 213 -15.70 20.11 -14.07
C GLU A 213 -15.64 18.92 -13.08
N ILE A 214 -14.75 19.00 -12.10
CA ILE A 214 -14.62 18.03 -11.02
C ILE A 214 -15.64 18.38 -9.93
N SER A 215 -16.33 17.37 -9.42
CA SER A 215 -17.24 17.47 -8.28
C SER A 215 -16.54 18.08 -7.04
N PRO A 216 -17.30 18.69 -6.10
CA PRO A 216 -16.71 19.37 -4.95
C PRO A 216 -15.83 18.47 -4.07
N LEU A 217 -16.28 17.25 -3.79
CA LEU A 217 -15.56 16.31 -2.92
C LEU A 217 -14.30 15.78 -3.59
N LEU A 218 -14.38 15.30 -4.83
CA LEU A 218 -13.21 14.86 -5.59
C LEU A 218 -12.16 15.97 -5.75
N ARG A 219 -12.59 17.22 -5.98
CA ARG A 219 -11.69 18.38 -6.02
C ARG A 219 -10.98 18.61 -4.69
N GLU A 220 -11.71 18.54 -3.59
CA GLU A 220 -11.14 18.69 -2.24
C GLU A 220 -10.12 17.59 -1.94
N LEU A 221 -10.46 16.32 -2.22
CA LEU A 221 -9.58 15.16 -2.07
C LEU A 221 -8.28 15.32 -2.87
N LYS A 222 -8.40 15.62 -4.17
CA LYS A 222 -7.26 15.83 -5.07
C LYS A 222 -6.37 17.00 -4.61
N THR A 223 -6.97 18.13 -4.24
CA THR A 223 -6.22 19.31 -3.77
C THR A 223 -5.40 18.98 -2.51
N LYS A 224 -6.03 18.39 -1.49
CA LYS A 224 -5.36 17.99 -0.25
C LYS A 224 -4.26 16.96 -0.49
N ALA A 225 -4.53 15.97 -1.34
CA ALA A 225 -3.54 14.96 -1.71
C ALA A 225 -2.34 15.57 -2.43
N SER A 226 -2.57 16.44 -3.42
CA SER A 226 -1.52 17.12 -4.16
C SER A 226 -0.63 17.95 -3.23
N GLU A 227 -1.21 18.74 -2.32
CA GLU A 227 -0.45 19.54 -1.36
C GLU A 227 0.41 18.67 -0.42
N LEU A 228 -0.16 17.56 0.07
CA LEU A 228 0.52 16.67 0.99
C LEU A 228 1.63 15.86 0.31
N LEU A 229 1.41 15.38 -0.91
CA LEU A 229 2.41 14.66 -1.70
C LEU A 229 3.62 15.54 -2.05
N VAL A 230 3.40 16.83 -2.37
CA VAL A 230 4.49 17.80 -2.55
C VAL A 230 5.28 17.97 -1.25
N ARG A 231 4.58 18.14 -0.12
CA ARG A 231 5.23 18.35 1.19
C ARG A 231 6.08 17.14 1.60
N GLU A 232 5.56 15.93 1.46
CA GLU A 232 6.24 14.69 1.87
C GLU A 232 7.32 14.22 0.88
N GLN A 233 7.47 14.87 -0.27
CA GLN A 233 8.42 14.46 -1.30
C GLN A 233 9.87 14.43 -0.78
N SER A 234 10.27 15.46 -0.02
CA SER A 234 11.65 15.61 0.46
C SER A 234 12.07 14.56 1.50
N THR A 235 11.11 14.05 2.28
CA THR A 235 11.33 13.04 3.32
C THR A 235 11.18 11.62 2.78
N THR A 236 10.47 11.47 1.66
CA THR A 236 10.16 10.16 1.04
C THR A 236 11.14 9.79 -0.07
N ILE A 237 11.51 10.75 -0.92
CA ILE A 237 12.37 10.54 -2.08
C ILE A 237 13.82 10.86 -1.75
N THR A 238 14.58 9.82 -1.42
CA THR A 238 16.03 9.92 -1.14
C THR A 238 16.85 10.11 -2.43
N VAL A 239 18.13 10.48 -2.25
CA VAL A 239 19.10 10.56 -3.35
C VAL A 239 19.26 9.21 -4.04
N GLU A 240 19.22 8.09 -3.31
CA GLU A 240 19.26 6.74 -3.88
C GLU A 240 18.07 6.45 -4.80
N HIS A 241 16.86 6.87 -4.43
CA HIS A 241 15.69 6.73 -5.29
C HIS A 241 15.88 7.49 -6.61
N ARG A 242 16.44 8.71 -6.55
CA ARG A 242 16.74 9.53 -7.73
C ARG A 242 17.79 8.88 -8.62
N ILE A 243 18.90 8.44 -8.02
CA ILE A 243 19.98 7.75 -8.71
C ILE A 243 19.47 6.48 -9.40
N ALA A 244 18.70 5.65 -8.68
CA ALA A 244 18.15 4.41 -9.21
C ALA A 244 17.18 4.65 -10.38
N ALA A 245 16.40 5.73 -10.34
CA ALA A 245 15.49 6.11 -11.42
C ALA A 245 16.25 6.55 -12.68
N ILE A 246 17.28 7.41 -12.53
CA ILE A 246 18.11 7.91 -13.65
C ILE A 246 18.88 6.78 -14.33
N PHE A 247 19.42 5.85 -13.54
CA PHE A 247 20.15 4.70 -14.07
C PHE A 247 19.24 3.65 -14.72
N ASN A 248 17.92 3.79 -14.64
CA ASN A 248 16.99 2.91 -15.35
C ASN A 248 16.62 3.50 -16.74
N PRO A 249 17.19 2.98 -17.84
CA PRO A 249 16.96 3.51 -19.18
C PRO A 249 15.50 3.39 -19.63
N ARG A 250 14.69 2.50 -19.04
CA ARG A 250 13.25 2.38 -19.33
C ARG A 250 12.45 3.53 -18.73
N HIS A 251 12.90 4.10 -17.62
CA HIS A 251 12.21 5.18 -16.92
C HIS A 251 12.57 6.57 -17.42
N ASN A 252 13.76 6.77 -18.01
CA ASN A 252 14.16 8.07 -18.56
C ASN A 252 13.18 8.65 -19.60
N ARG A 253 12.49 7.80 -20.38
CA ARG A 253 11.42 8.26 -21.29
C ARG A 253 10.15 8.71 -20.55
N LYS A 254 9.76 8.00 -19.49
CA LYS A 254 8.60 8.37 -18.66
C LYS A 254 8.89 9.62 -17.82
N LEU A 255 10.08 9.73 -17.23
CA LEU A 255 10.50 10.90 -16.47
C LEU A 255 10.45 12.18 -17.32
N ASN A 256 10.78 12.11 -18.61
CA ASN A 256 10.63 13.25 -19.53
C ASN A 256 9.19 13.71 -19.77
N LEU A 257 8.20 12.86 -19.53
CA LEU A 257 6.78 13.18 -19.69
C LEU A 257 6.15 13.66 -18.37
N ILE A 258 6.75 13.29 -17.24
CA ILE A 258 6.16 13.48 -15.90
C ILE A 258 6.90 14.58 -15.13
N CYS A 259 8.21 14.73 -15.28
CA CYS A 259 8.97 15.80 -14.61
C CYS A 259 8.87 17.12 -15.38
N THR A 260 8.69 18.22 -14.64
CA THR A 260 8.83 19.58 -15.20
C THR A 260 10.29 19.86 -15.59
N ASP A 261 10.53 20.94 -16.36
CA ASP A 261 11.87 21.37 -16.74
C ASP A 261 12.79 21.65 -15.55
N HIS A 262 12.23 22.07 -14.41
CA HIS A 262 12.99 22.34 -13.19
C HIS A 262 13.35 21.07 -12.41
N GLU A 263 12.55 20.00 -12.58
CA GLU A 263 12.72 18.74 -11.85
C GLU A 263 13.67 17.76 -12.56
N ARG A 264 13.89 17.95 -13.86
CA ARG A 264 14.90 17.24 -14.64
C ARG A 264 16.31 17.75 -14.36
#